data_AF-S6TAM9-F1
#
_entry.id   AF-S6TAM9-F1
#
_cell.length_a   1.000
_cell.length_b   1.000
_cell.length_c   1.000
_cell.angle_alpha   90.00
_cell.angle_beta   90.00
_cell.angle_gamma   90.00
#
_symmetry.space_group_name_H-M   'P 1'
#
loop_
_entity.id
_entity.type
_entity.pdbx_description
1 polymer ?
#
loop_
_entity_poly.entity_id
_entity_poly.type
_entity_poly.pdbx_seq_one_letter_code
_entity_poly.pdbx_strand_id
1 'polypeptide(L)' 'MLINEQGQVVARGSRPLSISHPQAGYSEQDPLLIWQATLEAIADCMTGLQRPISALAISNQR' A
#
# COMPACT_ATOMS: atom_id res chain seq x y z
N MET A 1 5.35 2.87 -1.07
CA MET A 1 6.43 3.74 -1.60
C MET A 1 7.70 3.46 -0.82
N LEU A 2 8.86 3.39 -1.49
CA LEU A 2 10.17 3.24 -0.85
C LEU A 2 10.96 4.53 -1.01
N ILE A 3 11.56 5.00 0.09
CA ILE A 3 12.30 6.26 0.17
C ILE A 3 13.71 5.97 0.68
N ASN A 4 14.73 6.59 0.08
CA ASN A 4 16.11 6.52 0.57
C ASN A 4 16.40 7.55 1.67
N GLU A 5 17.60 7.50 2.23
CA GLU A 5 18.05 8.40 3.31
C GLU A 5 18.10 9.88 2.89
N GLN A 6 18.15 10.16 1.59
CA GLN A 6 18.11 11.51 1.02
C GLN A 6 16.67 12.02 0.84
N GLY A 7 15.65 11.26 1.27
CA GLY A 7 14.25 11.61 1.11
C GLY A 7 13.70 11.40 -0.31
N GLN A 8 14.43 10.70 -1.17
CA GLN A 8 14.05 10.48 -2.57
C GLN A 8 13.23 9.20 -2.72
N VAL A 9 12.20 9.25 -3.56
CA VAL A 9 11.40 8.07 -3.88
C VAL A 9 12.16 7.19 -4.87
N VAL A 10 12.51 5.97 -4.44
CA VAL A 10 13.29 5.02 -5.25
C VAL A 10 12.43 3.90 -5.85
N ALA A 11 11.26 3.62 -5.28
CA ALA A 11 10.28 2.69 -5.84
C ALA A 11 8.84 3.03 -5.43
N ARG A 12 7.88 2.63 -6.27
CA ARG A 12 6.44 2.73 -5.99
C ARG A 12 5.76 1.42 -6.37
N GLY A 13 5.02 0.87 -5.43
CA GLY A 13 4.06 -0.20 -5.64
C GLY A 13 2.67 0.32 -5.28
N SER A 14 1.67 -0.14 -6.05
CA SER A 14 0.27 0.20 -5.84
C SER A 14 -0.60 -0.95 -6.34
N ARG A 15 -1.75 -1.13 -5.71
CA ARG A 15 -2.77 -2.09 -6.12
C ARG A 15 -4.14 -1.41 -6.10
N PRO A 16 -4.99 -1.65 -7.11
CA PRO A 16 -6.35 -1.16 -7.07
C PRO A 16 -7.11 -1.84 -5.93
N LEU A 17 -8.01 -1.09 -5.29
CA LEU A 17 -8.94 -1.61 -4.30
C LEU A 17 -10.36 -1.58 -4.86
N SER A 18 -11.18 -2.55 -4.46
CA SER A 18 -12.60 -2.56 -4.76
C SER A 18 -13.39 -1.83 -3.66
N ILE A 19 -14.50 -1.22 -4.05
CA ILE A 19 -15.50 -0.63 -3.15
C ILE A 19 -16.85 -1.26 -3.50
N SER A 20 -17.58 -1.70 -2.48
CA SER A 20 -18.93 -2.23 -2.59
C SER A 20 -19.95 -1.15 -2.23
N HIS A 21 -21.05 -1.12 -2.98
CA HIS A 21 -22.19 -0.23 -2.75
C HIS A 21 -23.47 -1.07 -2.61
N PRO A 22 -23.64 -1.81 -1.49
CA PRO A 22 -24.76 -2.74 -1.33
C PRO A 22 -26.12 -2.04 -1.24
N GLN A 23 -26.13 -0.77 -0.83
CA GLN A 23 -27.32 0.08 -0.77
C GLN A 23 -26.95 1.55 -1.04
N ALA A 24 -27.94 2.35 -1.41
CA ALA A 24 -27.73 3.76 -1.71
C ALA A 24 -27.11 4.50 -0.50
N GLY A 25 -26.04 5.25 -0.75
CA GLY A 25 -25.31 5.99 0.28
C GLY A 25 -24.26 5.19 1.06
N TYR A 26 -24.11 3.88 0.81
CA TYR A 26 -23.10 3.05 1.47
C TYR A 26 -21.86 2.90 0.58
N SER A 27 -20.68 2.87 1.20
CA SER A 27 -19.40 2.58 0.56
C SER A 27 -18.58 1.73 1.51
N GLU A 28 -18.39 0.47 1.14
CA GLU A 28 -17.75 -0.54 2.00
C GLU A 28 -16.56 -1.17 1.29
N GLN A 29 -15.56 -1.61 2.06
CA GLN A 29 -14.41 -2.34 1.54
C GLN A 29 -14.13 -3.53 2.45
N ASP A 30 -13.73 -4.65 1.85
CA ASP A 30 -13.30 -5.82 2.61
C ASP A 30 -11.90 -5.56 3.21
N PRO A 31 -11.74 -5.58 4.55
CA PRO A 31 -10.46 -5.33 5.20
C PRO A 31 -9.37 -6.35 4.82
N LEU A 32 -9.73 -7.60 4.52
CA LEU A 32 -8.75 -8.60 4.11
C LEU A 32 -8.22 -8.33 2.70
N LEU A 33 -9.07 -7.83 1.80
CA LEU A 33 -8.63 -7.41 0.46
C LEU A 33 -7.73 -6.17 0.54
N ILE A 34 -8.02 -5.22 1.43
CA ILE A 34 -7.13 -4.07 1.69
C ILE A 34 -5.77 -4.56 2.17
N TRP A 35 -5.75 -5.50 3.12
CA TRP A 35 -4.51 -6.03 3.68
C TRP A 35 -3.68 -6.76 2.62
N GLN A 36 -4.29 -7.62 1.82
CA GLN A 36 -3.63 -8.34 0.74
C GLN A 36 -3.02 -7.39 -0.30
N ALA A 37 -3.80 -6.40 -0.76
CA ALA A 37 -3.32 -5.38 -1.68
C ALA A 37 -2.16 -4.54 -1.12
N THR A 38 -2.18 -4.28 0.19
CA THR A 38 -1.09 -3.59 0.90
C THR A 38 0.20 -4.40 0.86
N LEU A 39 0.14 -5.69 1.19
CA LEU A 39 1.29 -6.60 1.15
C LEU A 39 1.88 -6.72 -0.26
N GLU A 40 1.03 -6.83 -1.28
CA GLU A 40 1.46 -6.88 -2.68
C GLU A 40 2.13 -5.59 -3.15
N ALA A 41 1.58 -4.43 -2.79
CA ALA A 41 2.20 -3.14 -3.10
C ALA A 41 3.54 -2.95 -2.38
N ILE A 42 3.70 -3.50 -1.17
CA ILE A 42 4.98 -3.52 -0.46
C ILE A 42 5.97 -4.44 -1.17
N ALA A 43 5.56 -5.64 -1.57
CA ALA A 43 6.41 -6.59 -2.29
C ALA A 43 6.98 -5.99 -3.60
N ASP A 44 6.15 -5.27 -4.37
CA ASP A 44 6.60 -4.55 -5.56
C ASP A 44 7.70 -3.53 -5.22
N CYS A 45 7.54 -2.76 -4.13
CA CYS A 45 8.56 -1.79 -3.70
C CYS A 45 9.87 -2.45 -3.29
N MET A 46 9.82 -3.69 -2.78
CA MET A 46 10.97 -4.44 -2.29
C MET A 46 11.69 -5.24 -3.37
N THR A 47 11.16 -5.28 -4.59
CA THR A 47 11.78 -6.04 -5.69
C THR A 47 13.19 -5.52 -5.97
N GLY A 48 14.20 -6.40 -5.83
CA GLY A 48 15.60 -6.06 -6.05
C GLY A 48 16.27 -5.29 -4.90
N LEU A 49 15.58 -5.09 -3.78
CA LEU A 49 16.17 -4.43 -2.61
C LEU A 49 17.22 -5.35 -1.94
N GLN A 50 18.45 -4.86 -1.80
CA GLN A 50 19.57 -5.61 -1.23
C GLN A 50 19.92 -5.21 0.22
N ARG A 51 19.11 -4.35 0.84
CA ARG A 51 19.34 -3.78 2.18
C ARG A 51 18.08 -3.89 3.03
N PRO A 52 18.19 -4.00 4.36
CA PRO A 52 17.02 -4.03 5.23
C PRO A 52 16.26 -2.69 5.22
N ILE A 53 14.96 -2.75 5.53
CA ILE A 53 14.12 -1.57 5.75
C ILE A 53 14.31 -1.08 7.18
N SER A 54 14.61 0.21 7.36
CA SER A 54 14.86 0.80 8.68
C SER A 54 13.58 1.28 9.39
N ALA A 55 12.52 1.61 8.65
CA ALA A 55 11.27 2.14 9.19
C ALA A 55 10.09 1.93 8.25
N LEU A 56 8.88 1.95 8.81
CA LEU A 56 7.61 1.95 8.07
C LEU A 56 6.76 3.15 8.52
N ALA A 57 6.28 3.93 7.55
CA ALA A 57 5.31 4.99 7.77
C ALA A 57 3.97 4.59 7.15
N ILE A 58 2.87 4.89 7.84
CA ILE A 58 1.51 4.56 7.40
C ILE A 58 0.72 5.86 7.24
N SER A 59 0.06 5.99 6.10
CA SER A 59 -0.96 7.00 5.83
C SER A 59 -2.22 6.28 5.37
N ASN A 60 -3.39 6.75 5.79
CA ASN A 60 -4.65 6.07 5.53
C ASN A 60 -5.77 7.05 5.15
N GLN A 61 -6.82 6.52 4.53
CA GLN A 61 -8.08 7.24 4.32
C GLN A 61 -8.77 7.60 5.65
N ARG A 62 -9.50 8.71 5.66
CA ARG A 62 -10.24 9.24 6.82
C ARG A 62 -11.74 9.09 6.63
#